data_AF-A0A0L1ILN1-F1
#
_entry.id   AF-A0A0L1ILN1-F1
#
_cell.length_a   1.000
_cell.length_b   1.000
_cell.length_c   1.000
_cell.angle_alpha   90.00
_cell.angle_beta   90.00
_cell.angle_gamma   90.00
#
_symmetry.space_group_name_H-M   'P 1'
#
loop_
_entity.id
_entity.type
_entity.pdbx_description
1 polymer ?
#
loop_
_entity_poly.entity_id
_entity_poly.type
_entity_poly.pdbx_seq_one_letter_code
_entity_poly.pdbx_strand_id
1 'polypeptide(L)'
;MEDMNKYNSKWVEFHIRDHLKDGEISVRHTVIEDGEFHNPNDRRKSLHEDEIDDIVIPADGIGEICAHGRRGSEGRLDLFHGDSKICELHWDNREGRLVNLVETLDNSDKYRVEHGGWSPEAGPLGHVYVDVWDKDKSKSK
;
A
#
# COMPACT_ATOMS: atom_id res chain seq x y z
N MET A 1 -21.75 -1.71 -29.56
CA MET A 1 -21.18 -0.45 -29.06
C MET A 1 -20.58 -0.78 -27.70
N GLU A 2 -19.46 -1.49 -27.74
CA GLU A 2 -18.71 -1.95 -26.55
C GLU A 2 -17.57 -0.94 -26.27
N ASP A 3 -17.13 -0.90 -25.01
CA ASP A 3 -15.95 -0.17 -24.52
C ASP A 3 -16.05 1.36 -24.30
N MET A 4 -16.94 1.78 -23.39
CA MET A 4 -16.80 3.08 -22.69
C MET A 4 -16.86 2.99 -21.17
N ASN A 5 -16.64 1.80 -20.58
CA ASN A 5 -16.79 1.63 -19.12
C ASN A 5 -15.58 1.00 -18.41
N LYS A 6 -14.47 0.74 -19.13
CA LYS A 6 -13.24 0.17 -18.56
C LYS A 6 -12.26 1.20 -17.97
N TYR A 7 -12.50 2.50 -18.17
CA TYR A 7 -11.51 3.57 -17.90
C TYR A 7 -11.88 4.55 -16.78
N ASN A 8 -12.96 4.30 -16.02
CA ASN A 8 -13.34 5.15 -14.87
C ASN A 8 -13.10 4.50 -13.50
N SER A 9 -12.53 3.30 -13.43
CA SER A 9 -12.17 2.70 -12.14
C SER A 9 -10.93 3.41 -11.60
N LYS A 10 -11.09 4.08 -10.46
CA LYS A 10 -9.98 4.58 -9.66
C LYS A 10 -9.40 3.41 -8.86
N TRP A 11 -8.09 3.23 -8.91
CA TRP A 11 -7.41 2.08 -8.30
C TRP A 11 -6.02 2.46 -7.79
N VAL A 12 -5.51 1.63 -6.88
CA VAL A 12 -4.15 1.65 -6.35
C VAL A 12 -3.64 0.22 -6.21
N GLU A 13 -2.35 0.04 -6.47
CA GLU A 13 -1.66 -1.24 -6.31
C GLU A 13 -0.32 -0.99 -5.65
N PHE A 14 -0.18 -1.41 -4.41
CA PHE A 14 1.06 -1.34 -3.65
C PHE A 14 1.94 -2.53 -3.98
N HIS A 15 3.21 -2.25 -4.22
CA HIS A 15 4.33 -3.17 -4.40
C HIS A 15 5.29 -2.95 -3.25
N ILE A 16 5.15 -3.72 -2.18
CA ILE A 16 5.95 -3.58 -0.97
C ILE A 16 7.12 -4.56 -1.05
N ARG A 17 8.33 -4.02 -1.14
CA ARG A 17 9.56 -4.80 -1.29
C ARG A 17 10.37 -4.79 0.00
N ASP A 18 10.69 -5.99 0.46
CA ASP A 18 11.54 -6.21 1.62
C ASP A 18 13.02 -6.19 1.21
N HIS A 19 13.83 -5.42 1.94
CA HIS A 19 15.30 -5.43 1.88
C HIS A 19 15.93 -5.53 3.28
N LEU A 20 15.15 -5.97 4.27
CA LEU A 20 15.64 -6.28 5.61
C LEU A 20 16.59 -7.48 5.57
N LYS A 21 17.53 -7.52 6.52
CA LYS A 21 18.55 -8.59 6.54
C LYS A 21 18.00 -9.94 6.97
N ASP A 22 16.96 -9.92 7.79
CA ASP A 22 16.29 -11.07 8.35
C ASP A 22 14.84 -10.74 8.67
N GLY A 23 14.06 -11.80 8.88
CA GLY A 23 12.64 -11.70 9.21
C GLY A 23 11.74 -11.59 7.98
N GLU A 24 10.53 -11.13 8.23
CA GLU A 24 9.46 -10.95 7.24
C GLU A 24 8.69 -9.69 7.62
N ILE A 25 8.10 -9.05 6.62
CA ILE A 25 7.19 -7.92 6.84
C ILE A 25 5.77 -8.47 6.90
N SER A 26 5.07 -8.22 8.00
CA SER A 26 3.65 -8.54 8.14
C SER A 26 2.80 -7.28 8.00
N VAL A 27 1.66 -7.42 7.35
CA VAL A 27 0.63 -6.38 7.25
C VAL A 27 -0.33 -6.53 8.42
N ARG A 28 -0.70 -5.45 9.09
CA ARG A 28 -1.64 -5.50 10.23
C ARG A 28 -2.51 -4.24 10.30
N HIS A 29 -3.60 -4.31 11.05
CA HIS A 29 -4.48 -3.18 11.35
C HIS A 29 -5.03 -2.49 10.09
N THR A 30 -5.28 -3.28 9.05
CA THR A 30 -5.80 -2.79 7.78
C THR A 30 -7.21 -2.23 7.97
N VAL A 31 -7.46 -1.07 7.35
CA VAL A 31 -8.79 -0.44 7.28
C VAL A 31 -9.01 0.14 5.89
N ILE A 32 -10.17 -0.14 5.30
CA ILE A 32 -10.67 0.55 4.11
C ILE A 32 -11.85 1.45 4.51
N GLU A 33 -11.72 2.76 4.29
CA GLU A 33 -12.78 3.73 4.60
C GLU A 33 -13.73 3.93 3.39
N ASP A 34 -13.21 3.79 2.18
CA ASP A 34 -13.98 3.78 0.94
C ASP A 34 -13.29 2.90 -0.11
N GLY A 35 -14.07 2.27 -0.99
CA GLY A 35 -13.61 1.26 -1.94
C GLY A 35 -13.59 -0.15 -1.36
N GLU A 36 -12.86 -1.05 -2.02
CA GLU A 36 -12.68 -2.44 -1.61
C GLU A 36 -11.29 -2.96 -2.02
N PHE A 37 -10.77 -3.91 -1.26
CA PHE A 37 -9.58 -4.66 -1.65
C PHE A 37 -9.93 -5.76 -2.64
N HIS A 38 -8.96 -6.15 -3.45
CA HIS A 38 -9.09 -7.28 -4.37
C HIS A 38 -7.78 -8.04 -4.52
N ASN A 39 -7.89 -9.28 -4.98
CA ASN A 39 -6.73 -10.12 -5.23
C ASN A 39 -5.88 -9.56 -6.38
N PRO A 40 -4.54 -9.46 -6.24
CA PRO A 40 -3.65 -8.96 -7.29
C PRO A 40 -3.73 -9.78 -8.60
N ASN A 41 -3.95 -11.09 -8.48
CA ASN A 41 -4.02 -12.01 -9.63
C ASN A 41 -5.45 -12.17 -10.19
N ASP A 42 -6.47 -11.73 -9.45
CA ASP A 42 -7.86 -11.75 -9.89
C ASP A 42 -8.65 -10.58 -9.31
N ARG A 43 -8.75 -9.50 -10.09
CA ARG A 43 -9.49 -8.29 -9.71
C ARG A 43 -10.98 -8.50 -9.46
N ARG A 44 -11.56 -9.65 -9.83
CA ARG A 44 -12.97 -9.96 -9.52
C ARG A 44 -13.13 -10.61 -8.15
N LYS A 45 -12.04 -11.04 -7.52
CA LYS A 45 -12.04 -11.60 -6.18
C LYS A 45 -11.77 -10.48 -5.18
N SER A 46 -12.82 -9.97 -4.56
CA SER A 46 -12.70 -9.05 -3.42
C SER A 46 -11.99 -9.75 -2.25
N LEU A 47 -11.27 -8.97 -1.45
CA LEU A 47 -10.63 -9.41 -0.20
C LEU A 47 -11.14 -8.55 0.95
N HIS A 48 -11.23 -9.14 2.13
CA HIS A 48 -11.54 -8.44 3.38
C HIS A 48 -10.27 -7.98 4.11
N GLU A 49 -10.41 -7.05 5.04
CA GLU A 49 -9.27 -6.49 5.79
C GLU A 49 -8.50 -7.53 6.60
N ASP A 50 -9.18 -8.57 7.10
CA ASP A 50 -8.56 -9.71 7.77
C ASP A 50 -7.71 -10.55 6.81
N GLU A 51 -8.16 -10.76 5.58
CA GLU A 51 -7.35 -11.41 4.53
C GLU A 51 -6.13 -10.56 4.13
N ILE A 52 -6.20 -9.24 4.25
CA ILE A 52 -5.05 -8.34 4.03
C ILE A 52 -4.09 -8.38 5.22
N ASP A 53 -4.61 -8.43 6.45
CA ASP A 53 -3.81 -8.58 7.68
C ASP A 53 -3.10 -9.95 7.77
N ASP A 54 -3.55 -10.95 7.02
CA ASP A 54 -2.86 -12.25 6.89
C ASP A 54 -1.68 -12.21 5.89
N ILE A 55 -1.45 -11.09 5.20
CA ILE A 55 -0.35 -10.97 4.24
C ILE A 55 1.00 -10.90 4.96
N VAL A 56 1.88 -11.81 4.55
CA VAL A 56 3.29 -11.86 4.95
C VAL A 56 4.17 -11.74 3.72
N ILE A 57 5.08 -10.79 3.76
CA ILE A 57 6.08 -10.53 2.73
C ILE A 57 7.38 -11.22 3.16
N PRO A 58 7.83 -12.28 2.45
CA PRO A 58 9.03 -13.00 2.82
C PRO A 58 10.28 -12.13 2.63
N ALA A 59 11.36 -12.48 3.33
CA ALA A 59 12.68 -11.85 3.17
C ALA A 59 13.09 -11.75 1.69
N ASP A 60 13.60 -10.59 1.29
CA ASP A 60 13.95 -10.23 -0.10
C ASP A 60 12.79 -10.35 -1.12
N GLY A 61 11.55 -10.48 -0.63
CA GLY A 61 10.33 -10.68 -1.40
C GLY A 61 9.58 -9.40 -1.74
N ILE A 62 8.45 -9.58 -2.43
CA ILE A 62 7.51 -8.52 -2.79
C ILE A 62 6.10 -8.96 -2.38
N GLY A 63 5.40 -8.11 -1.65
CA GLY A 63 3.97 -8.23 -1.35
C GLY A 63 3.15 -7.23 -2.16
N GLU A 64 1.95 -7.65 -2.56
CA GLU A 64 1.04 -6.83 -3.36
C GLU A 64 -0.28 -6.61 -2.63
N ILE A 65 -0.72 -5.35 -2.57
CA ILE A 65 -2.01 -4.96 -1.97
C ILE A 65 -2.75 -4.06 -2.94
N CYS A 66 -3.94 -4.48 -3.35
CA CYS A 66 -4.70 -3.79 -4.37
C CYS A 66 -6.04 -3.30 -3.84
N ALA A 67 -6.36 -2.03 -4.09
CA ALA A 67 -7.66 -1.46 -3.77
C ALA A 67 -8.25 -0.71 -4.96
N HIS A 68 -9.58 -0.69 -5.04
CA HIS A 68 -10.29 0.10 -6.05
C HIS A 68 -11.65 0.56 -5.55
N GLY A 69 -12.21 1.55 -6.24
CA GLY A 69 -13.59 1.94 -5.99
C GLY A 69 -14.16 2.72 -7.16
N ARG A 70 -15.49 2.69 -7.29
CA ARG A 70 -16.20 3.46 -8.32
C ARG A 70 -15.91 4.96 -8.21
N ARG A 71 -15.74 5.46 -6.98
CA ARG A 71 -15.42 6.85 -6.68
C ARG A 71 -14.02 7.02 -6.09
N GLY A 72 -13.13 6.04 -6.26
CA GLY A 72 -11.84 6.01 -5.57
C GLY A 72 -11.91 5.23 -4.27
N SER A 73 -10.80 5.28 -3.54
CA SER A 73 -10.61 4.58 -2.29
C SER A 73 -9.81 5.42 -1.31
N GLU A 74 -10.06 5.21 -0.03
CA GLU A 74 -9.23 5.68 1.09
C GLU A 74 -9.02 4.50 2.02
N GLY A 75 -7.80 4.33 2.49
CA GLY A 75 -7.48 3.27 3.43
C GLY A 75 -6.12 3.44 4.06
N ARG A 76 -5.85 2.59 5.03
CA ARG A 76 -4.58 2.50 5.74
C ARG A 76 -4.26 1.08 6.15
N LEU A 77 -2.97 0.81 6.36
CA LEU A 77 -2.47 -0.43 6.93
C LEU A 77 -1.12 -0.21 7.60
N ASP A 78 -0.77 -1.04 8.56
CA ASP A 78 0.52 -1.00 9.21
C ASP A 78 1.45 -2.08 8.67
N LEU A 79 2.72 -1.73 8.48
CA LEU A 79 3.79 -2.69 8.23
C LEU A 79 4.54 -2.99 9.52
N PHE A 80 4.80 -4.26 9.79
CA PHE A 80 5.48 -4.74 10.99
C PHE A 80 6.64 -5.67 10.64
N HIS A 81 7.77 -5.54 11.35
CA HIS A 81 8.84 -6.53 11.38
C HIS A 81 8.88 -7.14 12.79
N GLY A 82 8.45 -8.41 12.91
CA GLY A 82 8.21 -9.04 14.21
C GLY A 82 7.12 -8.30 14.99
N ASP A 83 7.44 -7.85 16.20
CA ASP A 83 6.54 -7.02 17.04
C ASP A 83 6.78 -5.51 16.86
N SER A 84 7.75 -5.09 16.05
CA SER A 84 8.05 -3.68 15.83
C SER A 84 7.28 -3.13 14.63
N LYS A 85 6.43 -2.11 14.85
CA LYS A 85 5.83 -1.32 13.76
C LYS A 85 6.95 -0.64 12.97
N ILE A 86 6.85 -0.72 11.64
CA ILE A 86 7.73 -0.07 10.67
C ILE A 86 7.16 1.31 10.34
N CYS A 87 5.93 1.35 9.85
CA CYS A 87 5.16 2.55 9.55
C CYS A 87 3.68 2.21 9.37
N GLU A 88 2.84 3.23 9.29
CA GLU A 88 1.51 3.15 8.67
C GLU A 88 1.62 3.63 7.20
N LEU A 89 1.02 2.90 6.27
CA LEU A 89 0.78 3.34 4.90
C LEU A 89 -0.65 3.86 4.78
N HIS A 90 -0.82 5.08 4.26
CA HIS A 90 -2.12 5.71 4.02
C HIS A 90 -2.25 6.16 2.57
N TRP A 91 -3.45 6.01 1.97
CA TRP A 91 -3.76 6.54 0.66
C TRP A 91 -5.16 7.15 0.58
N ASP A 92 -5.32 8.11 -0.32
CA ASP A 92 -6.63 8.67 -0.68
C ASP A 92 -6.63 9.13 -2.15
N ASN A 93 -7.53 8.57 -2.96
CA ASN A 93 -7.86 9.08 -4.30
C ASN A 93 -9.37 9.22 -4.53
N ARG A 94 -10.14 9.42 -3.46
CA ARG A 94 -11.59 9.59 -3.56
C ARG A 94 -11.96 10.74 -4.49
N GLU A 95 -13.13 10.62 -5.09
CA GLU A 95 -13.73 11.65 -5.93
C GLU A 95 -13.90 12.96 -5.14
N GLY A 96 -13.60 14.09 -5.76
CA GLY A 96 -13.54 15.39 -5.09
C GLY A 96 -12.17 15.75 -4.50
N ARG A 97 -11.22 14.81 -4.43
CA ARG A 97 -9.81 15.14 -4.18
C ARG A 97 -9.20 15.81 -5.42
N LEU A 98 -8.48 16.91 -5.20
CA LEU A 98 -7.75 17.63 -6.25
C LEU A 98 -6.46 16.91 -6.65
N VAL A 99 -5.88 16.15 -5.72
CA VAL A 99 -4.65 15.37 -5.88
C VAL A 99 -4.81 14.03 -5.19
N ASN A 100 -4.17 13.00 -5.74
CA ASN A 100 -4.04 11.72 -5.05
C ASN A 100 -2.95 11.81 -3.99
N LEU A 101 -3.15 11.08 -2.90
CA LEU A 101 -2.23 11.03 -1.77
C LEU A 101 -1.77 9.61 -1.51
N VAL A 102 -0.46 9.45 -1.29
CA VAL A 102 0.15 8.31 -0.59
C VAL A 102 1.16 8.89 0.38
N GLU A 103 1.13 8.43 1.61
CA GLU A 103 2.07 8.86 2.65
C GLU A 103 2.40 7.72 3.62
N THR A 104 3.56 7.83 4.26
CA THR A 104 3.91 7.00 5.42
C THR A 104 3.75 7.82 6.71
N LEU A 105 3.00 7.28 7.66
CA LEU A 105 2.78 7.86 8.98
C LEU A 105 3.43 6.96 10.05
N ASP A 106 3.53 7.45 11.29
CA ASP A 106 4.04 6.68 12.44
C ASP A 106 5.36 5.92 12.18
N ASN A 107 6.27 6.55 11.44
CA ASN A 107 7.51 5.94 10.99
C ASN A 107 8.44 5.64 12.17
N SER A 108 8.86 4.37 12.27
CA SER A 108 9.87 3.92 13.22
C SER A 108 11.26 4.45 12.87
N ASP A 109 12.04 4.77 13.89
CA ASP A 109 13.42 5.25 13.73
C ASP A 109 14.41 4.13 13.35
N LYS A 110 13.98 2.86 13.45
CA LYS A 110 14.78 1.68 13.12
C LYS A 110 14.85 1.39 11.63
N TYR A 111 13.88 1.86 10.85
CA TYR A 111 13.72 1.53 9.44
C TYR A 111 13.82 2.77 8.56
N ARG A 112 14.18 2.56 7.30
CA ARG A 112 14.04 3.53 6.22
C ARG A 112 12.97 2.99 5.29
N VAL A 113 11.92 3.78 5.09
CA VAL A 113 10.85 3.48 4.15
C VAL A 113 10.91 4.53 3.04
N GLU A 114 11.02 4.08 1.80
CA GLU A 114 10.87 4.97 0.64
C GLU A 114 9.62 4.55 -0.13
N HIS A 115 8.82 5.52 -0.55
CA HIS A 115 7.61 5.25 -1.32
C HIS A 115 7.51 6.20 -2.52
N GLY A 116 7.00 5.69 -3.64
CA GLY A 116 6.96 6.42 -4.91
C GLY A 116 6.12 5.74 -5.99
N GLY A 117 6.11 6.32 -7.19
CA GLY A 117 5.55 5.71 -8.40
C GLY A 117 4.10 6.04 -8.73
N TRP A 118 3.32 6.51 -7.75
CA TRP A 118 1.91 6.84 -7.98
C TRP A 118 1.75 8.15 -8.77
N SER A 119 0.61 8.29 -9.44
CA SER A 119 0.20 9.54 -10.07
C SER A 119 -0.38 10.49 -9.02
N PRO A 120 0.18 11.71 -8.84
CA PRO A 120 -0.39 12.72 -7.95
C PRO A 120 -1.64 13.39 -8.53
N GLU A 121 -1.90 13.21 -9.83
CA GLU A 121 -3.03 13.83 -10.53
C GLU A 121 -4.35 13.13 -10.18
N ALA A 122 -5.46 13.89 -10.13
CA ALA A 122 -6.77 13.32 -9.86
C ALA A 122 -7.12 12.17 -10.84
N GLY A 123 -7.41 10.99 -10.30
CA GLY A 123 -7.65 9.79 -11.11
C GLY A 123 -7.27 8.52 -10.36
N PRO A 124 -6.88 7.43 -11.06
CA PRO A 124 -6.23 6.30 -10.39
C PRO A 124 -4.88 6.74 -9.80
N LEU A 125 -4.55 6.22 -8.60
CA LEU A 125 -3.21 6.33 -8.03
C LEU A 125 -2.21 5.57 -8.90
N GLY A 126 -2.61 4.40 -9.37
CA GLY A 126 -1.73 3.52 -10.13
C GLY A 126 -0.85 2.67 -9.21
N HIS A 127 0.34 2.34 -9.69
CA HIS A 127 1.32 1.55 -8.94
C HIS A 127 2.05 2.41 -7.91
N VAL A 128 2.09 1.93 -6.68
CA VAL A 128 2.87 2.49 -5.57
C VAL A 128 3.98 1.51 -5.25
N TYR A 129 5.23 1.94 -5.31
CA TYR A 129 6.36 1.13 -4.85
C TYR A 129 6.74 1.59 -3.46
N VAL A 130 6.88 0.64 -2.54
CA VAL A 130 7.31 0.87 -1.16
C VAL A 130 8.50 -0.04 -0.90
N ASP A 131 9.65 0.54 -0.64
CA ASP A 131 10.86 -0.22 -0.30
C ASP A 131 11.21 0.00 1.18
N VAL A 132 11.51 -1.09 1.88
CA VAL A 132 11.79 -1.10 3.31
C VAL A 132 13.20 -1.61 3.58
N TRP A 133 14.01 -0.84 4.30
CA TRP A 133 15.36 -1.21 4.73
C TRP A 133 15.56 -1.00 6.23
N ASP A 134 16.56 -1.69 6.78
CA ASP A 134 17.17 -1.27 8.04
C ASP A 134 17.74 0.15 7.91
N LYS A 135 17.51 1.00 8.91
CA LYS A 135 18.14 2.31 8.94
C LYS A 135 19.60 2.17 9.36
N ASP A 136 20.51 2.60 8.50
CA ASP A 136 21.92 2.68 8.84
C ASP A 136 22.13 3.62 10.03
N LYS A 137 22.52 3.06 11.18
CA LYS A 137 22.88 3.84 12.39
C LYS A 137 24.12 4.74 12.18
N SER A 138 24.81 4.64 11.05
CA SER A 138 26.09 5.30 10.76
C SER A 138 25.98 6.73 10.22
N LYS A 139 24.78 7.22 9.88
CA LYS A 139 24.56 8.58 9.33
C LYS A 139 23.74 9.53 10.21
N SER A 140 23.56 9.21 11.50
CA SER A 140 23.12 10.22 12.46
C SER A 140 24.34 11.03 12.92
N LYS A 141 24.61 12.16 12.26
CA LYS A 141 25.54 13.20 12.70
C LYS A 141 24.82 14.53 12.73
#